data_AF-A0A1M4PK13-F1
#
_entry.id   AF-A0A1M4PK13-F1
#
_cell.length_a   1.000
_cell.length_b   1.000
_cell.length_c   1.000
_cell.angle_alpha   90.00
_cell.angle_beta   90.00
_cell.angle_gamma   90.00
#
_symmetry.space_group_name_H-M   'P 1'
#
loop_
_entity.id
_entity.type
_entity.pdbx_description
1 polymer ?
#
loop_
_entity_poly.entity_id
_entity_poly.type
_entity_poly.pdbx_seq_one_letter_code
_entity_poly.pdbx_strand_id
1 'polypeptide(L)' 'MGKMSREQLLEELKTEIETKRKELNLLVVKDINRDEVLKFSVELDKLIDKYYSIQLDKK' A
#
# COMPACT_ATOMS: atom_id res chain seq x y z
N MET A 1 -10.86 -24.26 6.69
CA MET A 1 -10.29 -23.08 6.00
C MET A 1 -10.14 -21.99 7.05
N GLY A 2 -8.90 -21.66 7.43
CA GLY A 2 -8.63 -20.71 8.51
C GLY A 2 -9.18 -19.33 8.17
N LYS A 3 -9.91 -18.71 9.10
CA LYS A 3 -10.25 -17.29 9.00
C LYS A 3 -8.92 -16.54 8.98
N MET A 4 -8.63 -15.85 7.89
CA MET A 4 -7.52 -14.90 7.84
C MET A 4 -7.80 -13.83 8.90
N SER A 5 -6.94 -13.74 9.91
CA SER A 5 -7.13 -12.76 10.98
C SER A 5 -6.91 -11.35 10.43
N ARG A 6 -7.64 -10.38 10.95
CA ARG A 6 -7.48 -8.97 10.57
C ARG A 6 -6.03 -8.49 10.73
N GLU A 7 -5.31 -9.00 11.73
CA GLU A 7 -3.88 -8.70 11.90
C GLU A 7 -3.04 -9.18 10.71
N GLN A 8 -3.33 -10.37 10.16
CA GLN A 8 -2.61 -10.89 8.98
C GLN A 8 -2.92 -10.04 7.75
N LEU A 9 -4.18 -9.64 7.57
CA LEU A 9 -4.59 -8.79 6.45
C LEU A 9 -3.93 -7.40 6.52
N LEU A 10 -3.82 -6.84 7.73
CA LEU A 10 -3.12 -5.57 7.97
C LEU A 10 -1.61 -5.71 7.76
N GLU A 11 -1.01 -6.83 8.15
CA GLU A 11 0.41 -7.10 7.96
C GLU A 11 0.76 -7.25 6.47
N GLU A 12 -0.08 -7.95 5.70
CA GLU A 12 0.06 -8.02 4.24
C GLU A 12 -0.10 -6.64 3.59
N LEU A 13 -1.15 -5.89 3.92
CA LEU A 13 -1.35 -4.54 3.41
C LEU A 13 -0.16 -3.62 3.73
N LYS A 14 0.37 -3.70 4.95
CA LYS A 14 1.57 -2.95 5.35
C LYS A 14 2.78 -3.34 4.52
N THR A 15 2.97 -4.64 4.28
CA THR A 15 4.08 -5.16 3.46
C THR A 15 3.95 -4.72 2.00
N GLU A 16 2.74 -4.71 1.46
CA GLU A 16 2.44 -4.20 0.11
C GLU A 16 2.70 -2.69 0.00
N ILE A 17 2.28 -1.90 0.99
CA ILE A 17 2.54 -0.46 1.06
C ILE A 17 4.05 -0.18 1.11
N GLU A 18 4.82 -0.89 1.95
CA GLU A 18 6.27 -0.70 2.01
C GLU A 18 6.97 -1.08 0.70
N THR A 19 6.53 -2.16 0.06
CA THR A 19 7.08 -2.62 -1.22
C THR A 19 6.81 -1.59 -2.31
N LYS A 20 5.56 -1.17 -2.50
CA LYS A 20 5.22 -0.13 -3.49
C LYS A 20 5.88 1.21 -3.18
N ARG A 21 6.06 1.57 -1.90
CA ARG A 21 6.76 2.80 -1.52
C ARG A 21 8.25 2.75 -1.88
N LYS A 22 8.89 1.57 -1.75
CA LYS A 22 10.26 1.35 -2.24
C LYS A 22 10.35 1.43 -3.76
N GLU A 23 9.43 0.82 -4.48
CA GLU A 23 9.36 0.91 -5.95
C GLU A 23 9.15 2.34 -6.42
N LEU A 24 8.24 3.08 -5.79
CA LEU A 24 7.96 4.49 -6.08
C LEU A 24 9.20 5.35 -5.81
N ASN A 25 9.89 5.15 -4.69
CA ASN A 25 11.15 5.84 -4.42
C ASN A 25 12.23 5.53 -5.46
N LEU A 26 12.34 4.28 -5.93
CA LEU A 26 13.28 3.92 -6.99
C LEU A 26 12.92 4.59 -8.32
N LEU A 27 11.63 4.67 -8.66
CA LEU A 27 11.15 5.35 -9.87
C LEU A 27 11.40 6.86 -9.80
N VAL A 28 11.17 7.49 -8.65
CA VAL A 28 11.45 8.90 -8.40
C VAL A 28 12.94 9.20 -8.49
N VAL A 29 13.79 8.39 -7.83
CA VAL A 29 15.25 8.58 -7.86
C VAL A 29 15.83 8.42 -9.26
N LYS A 30 15.26 7.53 -10.07
CA LYS A 30 15.73 7.32 -11.44
C LYS A 30 15.15 8.33 -12.46
N ASP A 31 14.22 9.20 -12.06
CA ASP A 31 13.51 10.15 -12.94
C ASP A 31 12.83 9.47 -14.15
N ILE A 32 12.47 8.18 -14.04
CA ILE A 32 12.17 7.33 -15.20
C ILE A 32 10.77 7.57 -15.78
N ASN A 33 9.78 8.01 -14.98
CA ASN A 33 8.47 8.36 -15.52
C ASN A 33 7.55 9.02 -14.49
N ARG A 34 7.20 10.29 -14.67
CA ARG A 34 6.24 10.99 -13.81
C ARG A 34 4.85 10.36 -13.82
N ASP A 35 4.40 9.83 -14.95
CA ASP A 35 3.10 9.14 -15.08
C ASP A 35 3.04 7.88 -14.23
N GLU A 36 4.12 7.10 -14.21
CA GLU A 36 4.19 5.89 -13.38
C GLU A 36 4.27 6.27 -11.90
N VAL A 37 5.06 7.29 -11.54
CA VAL A 37 5.09 7.82 -10.16
C VAL A 37 3.69 8.26 -9.70
N LEU A 38 2.93 8.95 -10.57
CA LEU A 38 1.55 9.37 -10.30
C LEU A 38 0.62 8.16 -10.08
N LYS A 39 0.67 7.15 -10.96
CA LYS A 39 -0.11 5.91 -10.78
C LYS A 39 0.24 5.21 -9.48
N PHE A 40 1.53 5.04 -9.20
CA PHE A 40 2.00 4.39 -7.98
C PHE A 40 1.56 5.17 -6.74
N SER A 41 1.55 6.51 -6.79
CA SER A 41 1.08 7.34 -5.68
C SER A 41 -0.41 7.10 -5.41
N VAL A 42 -1.25 7.09 -6.45
CA VAL A 42 -2.69 6.85 -6.33
C VAL A 42 -2.99 5.43 -5.83
N GLU A 43 -2.22 4.43 -6.26
CA GLU A 43 -2.34 3.07 -5.72
C GLU A 43 -1.90 2.98 -4.27
N LEU A 44 -0.84 3.69 -3.88
CA LEU A 44 -0.38 3.74 -2.50
C LEU A 44 -1.44 4.32 -1.58
N ASP A 45 -2.05 5.45 -1.98
CA ASP A 45 -3.15 6.08 -1.24
C ASP A 45 -4.34 5.12 -1.06
N LYS A 46 -4.74 4.40 -2.13
CA LYS A 46 -5.82 3.41 -2.03
C LYS A 46 -5.51 2.25 -1.07
N LEU A 47 -4.25 1.81 -1.02
CA LEU A 47 -3.82 0.76 -0.11
C LEU A 47 -3.82 1.27 1.35
N ILE A 48 -3.38 2.51 1.56
CA ILE A 48 -3.42 3.18 2.86
C ILE A 48 -4.88 3.35 3.31
N ASP A 49 -5.77 3.80 2.44
CA ASP A 49 -7.20 3.91 2.73
C ASP A 49 -7.82 2.56 3.11
N LYS A 50 -7.50 1.48 2.39
CA LYS A 50 -7.93 0.13 2.76
C LYS A 50 -7.41 -0.27 4.13
N TYR A 51 -6.12 -0.04 4.40
CA TYR A 51 -5.51 -0.34 5.69
C TYR A 51 -6.22 0.40 6.84
N TYR A 52 -6.45 1.71 6.68
CA TYR A 52 -7.17 2.51 7.68
C TYR A 52 -8.63 2.10 7.80
N SER A 53 -9.32 1.77 6.70
CA SER A 53 -10.70 1.27 6.75
C SER A 53 -10.79 -0.01 7.57
N ILE A 54 -9.86 -0.95 7.39
CA ILE A 54 -9.82 -2.20 8.16
C ILE A 54 -9.44 -1.96 9.62
N GLN A 55 -8.57 -0.97 9.89
CA GLN A 55 -8.25 -0.54 11.26
C GLN A 55 -9.42 0.14 11.97
N LEU A 56 -10.18 0.96 11.25
CA LEU A 56 -11.27 1.81 11.77
C LEU A 56 -12.60 1.07 11.90
N ASP A 57 -12.80 -0.05 11.19
CA ASP A 57 -13.93 -0.99 11.35
C ASP A 57 -13.94 -1.72 12.71
N LYS A 58 -13.21 -1.19 13.69
CA LYS A 58 -13.05 -1.68 15.06
C LYS A 58 -14.00 -0.99 16.04
N LYS A 59 -15.06 -0.32 15.55
CA LYS A 59 -16.01 0.44 16.38
C LYS A 59 -17.31 -0.30 16.62
#